data_AF-A0A958FJ78-F1
#
_entry.id   AF-A0A958FJ78-F1
#
_cell.length_a   1.000
_cell.length_b   1.000
_cell.length_c   1.000
_cell.angle_alpha   90.00
_cell.angle_beta   90.00
_cell.angle_gamma   90.00
#
_symmetry.space_group_name_H-M   'P 1'
#
loop_
_entity.id
_entity.type
_entity.pdbx_description
1 polymer ?
#
loop_
_entity_poly.entity_id
_entity_poly.type
_entity_poly.pdbx_seq_one_letter_code
_entity_poly.pdbx_strand_id
1 'polypeptide(L)' 'WVNRPFFARYDDKAIWLNELKPAFGEEKFFFEDELKQMHRKSGSLWTARGDAYRDHRNFPVNI' A
#
# COMPACT_ATOMS: atom_id res chain seq x y z
N TRP A 1 7.34 1.82 9.77
CA TRP A 1 7.42 3.20 10.29
C TRP A 1 6.63 3.28 11.58
N VAL A 2 7.22 3.73 12.69
CA VAL A 2 6.52 3.99 13.96
C VAL A 2 7.01 5.33 14.54
N ASN A 3 6.21 5.98 15.39
CA ASN A 3 6.55 7.23 16.10
C ASN A 3 6.67 8.53 15.27
N ARG A 4 5.95 8.66 14.15
CA ARG A 4 5.78 9.97 13.48
C ARG A 4 4.30 10.35 13.45
N PRO A 5 3.85 11.30 14.28
CA PRO A 5 2.46 11.76 14.24
C PRO A 5 2.17 12.50 12.93
N PHE A 6 0.91 12.50 12.52
CA PHE A 6 0.37 13.28 11.41
C PHE A 6 -0.98 13.87 11.81
N PHE A 7 -1.36 14.96 11.14
CA PHE A 7 -2.61 15.66 11.43
C PHE A 7 -3.56 15.52 10.25
N ALA A 8 -4.80 15.13 10.55
CA ALA A 8 -5.88 15.07 9.59
C ALA A 8 -6.87 16.22 9.82
N ARG A 9 -7.48 16.71 8.74
CA ARG A 9 -8.60 17.62 8.82
C ARG A 9 -9.76 16.91 9.52
N TYR A 10 -10.46 17.63 10.39
CA TYR A 10 -11.69 17.13 10.99
C TYR A 10 -12.78 16.91 9.92
N ASP A 11 -13.38 15.73 9.93
CA ASP A 11 -14.49 15.30 9.08
C ASP A 11 -15.37 14.35 9.92
N ASP A 12 -16.64 14.71 10.10
CA ASP A 12 -17.60 13.97 10.94
C ASP A 12 -18.05 12.65 10.31
N LYS A 13 -17.79 12.46 9.01
CA LYS A 13 -18.13 11.24 8.27
C LYS A 13 -16.96 10.27 8.13
N ALA A 14 -15.74 10.69 8.47
CA ALA A 14 -14.56 9.84 8.34
C ALA A 14 -14.48 8.85 9.52
N ILE A 15 -14.54 7.55 9.20
CA ILE A 15 -14.47 6.43 10.14
C ILE A 15 -13.14 5.69 9.99
N TRP A 16 -12.63 5.61 8.77
CA TRP A 16 -11.45 4.82 8.42
C TRP A 16 -10.26 5.67 7.97
N LEU A 17 -9.04 5.13 8.10
CA LEU A 17 -7.78 5.85 7.83
C LEU A 17 -7.68 6.38 6.38
N ASN A 18 -8.21 5.63 5.41
CA ASN A 18 -8.22 6.00 3.99
C ASN A 18 -9.22 7.12 3.65
N GLU A 19 -10.10 7.48 4.58
CA GLU A 19 -11.06 8.57 4.41
C GLU A 19 -10.49 9.90 4.93
N LEU A 20 -9.41 9.85 5.72
CA LEU A 20 -8.77 11.04 6.27
C LEU A 20 -8.12 11.88 5.17
N LYS A 21 -8.18 13.20 5.34
CA LYS A 21 -7.49 14.19 4.48
C LYS A 21 -6.45 14.96 5.30
N PRO A 22 -5.33 15.40 4.72
CA PRO A 22 -4.34 16.19 5.43
C PRO A 22 -4.91 17.50 5.99
N ALA A 23 -4.44 17.91 7.16
CA ALA A 23 -4.76 19.21 7.75
C ALA A 23 -3.88 20.34 7.16
N PHE A 24 -4.18 21.60 7.53
CA PHE A 24 -3.33 22.77 7.30
C PHE A 24 -3.00 23.11 5.83
N GLY A 25 -3.81 22.63 4.87
CA GLY A 25 -3.61 22.92 3.45
C GLY A 25 -2.56 22.04 2.77
N GLU A 26 -2.10 20.99 3.44
CA GLU A 26 -1.19 20.00 2.86
C GLU A 26 -1.89 19.17 1.77
N GLU A 27 -1.14 18.80 0.73
CA GLU A 27 -1.68 18.03 -0.39
C GLU A 27 -1.74 16.51 -0.12
N LYS A 28 -0.88 16.01 0.78
CA LYS A 28 -0.74 14.56 1.06
C LYS A 28 -0.17 14.28 2.45
N PHE A 29 -0.40 13.08 2.97
CA PHE A 29 0.30 12.62 4.17
C PHE A 29 1.77 12.26 3.89
N PHE A 30 2.61 12.37 4.92
CA PHE A 30 4.06 12.13 4.81
C PHE A 30 4.44 10.72 4.31
N PHE A 31 3.53 9.75 4.41
CA PHE A 31 3.76 8.34 4.09
C PHE A 31 3.29 7.90 2.70
N GLU A 32 2.52 8.73 1.99
CA GLU A 32 1.87 8.28 0.75
C GLU A 32 2.87 7.97 -0.37
N ASP A 33 3.91 8.79 -0.54
CA ASP A 33 4.89 8.59 -1.61
C ASP A 33 5.72 7.32 -1.41
N GLU A 34 6.16 7.05 -0.17
CA GLU A 34 6.90 5.83 0.13
C GLU A 34 6.01 4.59 -0.03
N LEU A 35 4.76 4.67 0.43
CA LEU A 35 3.79 3.58 0.27
C LEU A 35 3.55 3.25 -1.21
N LYS A 36 3.36 4.28 -2.06
CA LYS A 36 3.22 4.11 -3.51
C LYS A 36 4.44 3.42 -4.13
N GLN A 37 5.64 3.76 -3.66
CA GLN A 37 6.88 3.12 -4.14
C GLN A 37 6.99 1.66 -3.68
N MET A 38 6.59 1.35 -2.44
CA MET A 38 6.59 -0.03 -1.93
C MET A 38 5.63 -0.93 -2.72
N HIS A 39 4.42 -0.44 -3.02
CA HIS A 39 3.44 -1.18 -3.84
C HIS A 39 3.97 -1.49 -5.25
N ARG A 40 4.66 -0.54 -5.88
CA ARG A 40 5.27 -0.78 -7.20
C ARG A 40 6.38 -1.85 -7.15
N LYS A 41 7.15 -1.90 -6.06
CA LYS A 41 8.28 -2.85 -5.91
C LYS A 41 7.83 -4.28 -5.60
N SER A 42 6.68 -4.47 -4.95
CA SER A 42 6.19 -5.83 -4.65
C SER A 42 5.83 -6.61 -5.91
N GLY A 43 5.27 -5.96 -6.92
CA GLY A 43 4.90 -6.61 -8.19
C GLY A 43 6.08 -7.15 -9.01
N SER A 44 7.29 -6.61 -8.82
CA SER A 44 8.50 -6.96 -9.60
C SER A 44 9.33 -8.07 -8.97
N LEU A 45 9.29 -8.22 -7.64
CA LEU A 45 10.10 -9.23 -6.93
C LEU A 45 9.53 -10.65 -7.06
N TRP A 46 8.21 -10.80 -7.10
CA TRP A 46 7.56 -12.10 -7.30
C TRP A 46 7.61 -12.58 -8.75
N THR A 47 7.71 -11.68 -9.74
CA THR A 47 7.96 -12.05 -11.14
C THR A 47 9.42 -12.46 -11.36
N ALA A 48 10.38 -11.69 -10.82
CA ALA A 48 11.81 -11.98 -11.01
C ALA A 48 12.28 -13.24 -10.25
N ARG A 49 11.61 -13.63 -9.16
CA ARG A 49 11.92 -14.84 -8.38
C ARG A 49 11.02 -16.04 -8.74
N GLY A 50 10.02 -15.83 -9.59
CA GLY A 50 9.01 -16.81 -9.99
C GLY A 50 9.44 -17.77 -11.11
N ASP A 51 10.53 -17.46 -11.84
CA ASP A 51 11.01 -18.31 -12.93
C ASP A 51 11.73 -19.58 -12.44
N ALA A 52 12.05 -19.68 -11.15
CA ALA A 52 12.71 -20.85 -10.56
C ALA A 52 11.73 -21.89 -9.97
N TYR A 53 10.43 -21.59 -9.93
CA TYR A 53 9.40 -22.48 -9.36
C TYR A 53 8.33 -22.86 -10.40
N ARG A 54 8.74 -22.97 -11.66
CA ARG A 54 7.92 -23.48 -12.75
C ARG A 54 8.48 -24.82 -13.22
N ASP A 55 8.38 -25.83 -12.37
CA ASP A 55 8.39 -27.21 -12.86
C ASP A 55 7.53 -28.16 -12.01
N HIS A 56 6.83 -29.04 -12.73
CA HIS A 56 6.04 -30.19 -12.31
C HIS A 56 4.99 -29.99 -11.20
N ARG A 57 3.86 -29.38 -11.56
CA ARG A 57 2.55 -30.08 -11.59
C ARG A 57 1.40 -29.08 -11.66
N ASN A 58 0.65 -29.20 -12.74
CA ASN A 58 -0.73 -28.78 -12.87
C ASN A 58 -1.54 -29.09 -11.59
N PHE A 59 -2.06 -28.08 -10.89
CA PHE A 59 -3.30 -28.20 -10.13
C PHE A 59 -4.06 -26.86 -10.16
N PRO A 60 -5.23 -26.79 -10.80
CA PRO A 60 -6.10 -25.63 -10.70
C PRO A 60 -6.86 -25.72 -9.37
N VAL A 61 -7.13 -24.57 -8.74
CA VAL A 61 -8.35 -24.41 -7.95
C VAL A 61 -8.88 -23.00 -8.15
N ASN A 62 -10.11 -22.96 -8.63
CA ASN A 62 -10.91 -21.79 -8.87
C ASN A 62 -11.76 -21.57 -7.60
N ILE A 63 -11.55 -20.45 -6.89
CA ILE A 63 -12.50 -19.81 -5.96
C ILE A 63 -12.35 -18.31 -6.14
#